data_AF-A0AAW4HZ10-F1
#
_entry.id   AF-A0AAW4HZ10-F1
#
_cell.length_a   1.000
_cell.length_b   1.000
_cell.length_c   1.000
_cell.angle_alpha   90.00
_cell.angle_beta   90.00
_cell.angle_gamma   90.00
#
_symmetry.space_group_name_H-M   'P 1'
#
loop_
_entity.id
_entity.type
_entity.pdbx_description
1 polymer ?
#
loop_
_entity_poly.entity_id
_entity_poly.type
_entity_poly.pdbx_seq_one_letter_code
_entity_poly.pdbx_strand_id
1 'polypeptide(L)'
;MSKINLYKIDEGNHGAFLALLQDKLELIGNKELGEEQEGKFLFSLFKIEEEIDKEIGWNWILNEFEQPEAFVKTQPKAVLVIECDDKMYAVTFGNAYFWVDKFCDRNFAFEFARRMNYSEIKTTTLLSPNMQRNKNVSTYINYESLEFDSGESFAKLKAKLNLDEYNNGLIGETIEFGNSIKFDLKDSNLENVSNLVKFIKLILGQNEIYKIPVFNKVTDQELLNQLDSNLFTKIREDISFISISELDIIGVSEVFNNQDTYFQLWHGHKNKVVENLNFAEVEKFAREKQIELSTEILNIKVKSFNNGQSIRTDKIKNLIDYVDDETRCVLNKGVWYHYNDDYQKYLEESISEIEVVYNEDYDFSDLIHQEFIDEKFNEEKEDAKFVGWTEPKIKDSLKNKYYAERAFNLLREEKDDFENYDRVTNSYGGAQIELMDLYKGETMYAVKIGSASSTLCYAVDQSISSLKMYKHNTLDGMPAIKNVAVWLVLKRKPLPLNEKGQPNLNNLNMIMLKNRLDSWKKEVRLQGLNPIVYINYKL
;
A
#
# COMPACT_ATOMS: atom_id res chain seq x y z
N MET A 1 -24.23 -1.57 26.99
CA MET A 1 -22.84 -1.89 26.59
C MET A 1 -22.21 -0.65 26.01
N SER A 2 -21.00 -0.29 26.44
CA SER A 2 -20.25 0.83 25.87
C SER A 2 -19.09 0.32 25.04
N LYS A 3 -18.86 0.96 23.90
CA LYS A 3 -17.73 0.68 23.02
C LYS A 3 -16.47 1.32 23.59
N ILE A 4 -15.46 0.50 23.84
CA ILE A 4 -14.15 0.93 24.35
C ILE A 4 -13.13 0.68 23.26
N ASN A 5 -12.50 1.76 22.80
CA ASN A 5 -11.39 1.69 21.84
C ASN A 5 -10.06 1.84 22.59
N LEU A 6 -9.41 0.71 22.86
CA LEU A 6 -8.23 0.60 23.74
C LEU A 6 -6.93 0.51 22.94
N TYR A 7 -6.01 1.42 23.22
CA TYR A 7 -4.66 1.48 22.68
C TYR A 7 -3.67 1.06 23.77
N LYS A 8 -2.59 0.39 23.37
CA LYS A 8 -1.35 0.32 24.16
C LYS A 8 -0.39 1.39 23.64
N ILE A 9 0.23 2.15 24.53
CA ILE A 9 1.17 3.21 24.16
C ILE A 9 2.59 2.65 24.16
N ASP A 10 3.36 2.93 23.09
CA ASP A 10 4.77 2.56 22.98
C ASP A 10 5.55 3.14 24.18
N GLU A 11 6.35 2.31 24.86
CA GLU A 11 7.10 2.70 26.07
C GLU A 11 7.99 3.93 25.85
N GLY A 12 8.69 4.00 24.71
CA GLY A 12 9.52 5.15 24.34
C GLY A 12 8.73 6.44 24.07
N ASN A 13 7.39 6.37 23.95
CA ASN A 13 6.53 7.48 23.59
C ASN A 13 5.70 8.04 24.76
N HIS A 14 5.75 7.44 25.95
CA HIS A 14 4.90 7.84 27.09
C HIS A 14 5.01 9.33 27.41
N GLY A 15 6.23 9.87 27.53
CA GLY A 15 6.45 11.29 27.83
C GLY A 15 5.92 12.23 26.74
N ALA A 16 6.20 11.93 25.47
CA ALA A 16 5.73 12.73 24.35
C ALA A 16 4.19 12.68 24.20
N PHE A 17 3.60 11.52 24.50
CA PHE A 17 2.16 11.33 24.50
C PHE A 17 1.48 12.18 25.58
N LEU A 18 1.95 12.12 26.83
CA LEU A 18 1.41 12.92 27.93
C LEU A 18 1.56 14.43 27.68
N ALA A 19 2.71 14.86 27.13
CA ALA A 19 2.93 16.26 26.76
C ALA A 19 1.92 16.73 25.69
N LEU A 20 1.62 15.90 24.69
CA LEU A 20 0.60 16.23 23.69
C LEU A 20 -0.79 16.34 24.33
N LEU A 21 -1.16 15.43 25.23
CA LEU A 21 -2.45 15.49 25.90
C LEU A 21 -2.56 16.78 26.72
N GLN A 22 -1.52 17.16 27.46
CA GLN A 22 -1.51 18.41 28.24
C GLN A 22 -1.55 19.68 27.37
N ASP A 23 -1.00 19.64 26.15
CA ASP A 23 -1.09 20.74 25.18
C ASP A 23 -2.47 20.85 24.53
N LYS A 24 -3.20 19.74 24.37
CA LYS A 24 -4.45 19.67 23.60
C LYS A 24 -5.72 19.52 24.44
N LEU A 25 -5.58 19.07 25.69
CA LEU A 25 -6.67 18.66 26.57
C LEU A 25 -6.38 19.09 28.00
N GLU A 26 -7.44 19.26 28.77
CA GLU A 26 -7.36 19.51 30.19
C GLU A 26 -7.43 18.20 30.98
N LEU A 27 -6.59 18.07 32.00
CA LEU A 27 -6.67 16.97 32.97
C LEU A 27 -7.83 17.23 33.94
N ILE A 28 -8.84 16.37 33.89
CA ILE A 28 -10.04 16.47 34.73
C ILE A 28 -9.81 15.85 36.12
N GLY A 29 -9.03 14.78 36.20
CA GLY A 29 -8.72 14.15 37.47
C GLY A 29 -8.18 12.73 37.36
N ASN A 30 -7.74 12.22 38.51
CA ASN A 30 -7.13 10.91 38.65
C ASN A 30 -7.96 10.00 39.57
N LYS A 31 -7.94 8.70 39.30
CA LYS A 31 -8.53 7.66 40.19
C LYS A 31 -7.60 6.45 40.26
N GLU A 32 -7.46 5.89 41.45
CA GLU A 32 -6.70 4.66 41.67
C GLU A 32 -7.65 3.50 41.96
N LEU A 33 -7.35 2.32 41.44
CA LEU A 33 -8.05 1.07 41.73
C LEU A 33 -7.06 -0.09 41.92
N GLY A 34 -7.41 -1.04 42.80
CA GLY A 34 -6.62 -2.23 43.12
C GLY A 34 -5.75 -2.07 44.37
N GLU A 35 -5.39 -3.20 44.98
CA GLU A 35 -4.43 -3.30 46.09
C GLU A 35 -3.01 -3.60 45.57
N GLU A 36 -1.97 -3.32 46.36
CA GLU A 36 -0.56 -3.51 45.96
C GLU A 36 -0.24 -4.94 45.45
N GLN A 37 -1.01 -5.94 45.86
CA GLN A 37 -0.80 -7.35 45.51
C GLN A 37 -1.52 -7.81 44.22
N GLU A 38 -2.56 -7.09 43.76
CA GLU A 38 -3.40 -7.49 42.59
C GLU A 38 -3.21 -6.59 41.35
N GLY A 39 -2.19 -5.75 41.37
CA GLY A 39 -1.87 -4.77 40.34
C GLY A 39 -2.63 -3.45 40.53
N LYS A 40 -1.88 -2.38 40.81
CA LYS A 40 -2.42 -1.02 40.97
C LYS A 40 -2.68 -0.40 39.60
N PHE A 41 -3.87 0.16 39.42
CA PHE A 41 -4.26 0.90 38.22
C PHE A 41 -4.42 2.38 38.57
N LEU A 42 -3.73 3.25 37.84
CA LEU A 42 -3.95 4.69 37.87
C LEU A 42 -4.68 5.11 36.60
N PHE A 43 -5.81 5.77 36.78
CA PHE A 43 -6.66 6.30 35.71
C PHE A 43 -6.57 7.81 35.69
N SER A 44 -6.29 8.40 34.53
CA SER A 44 -6.21 9.85 34.36
C SER A 44 -7.13 10.27 33.20
N LEU A 45 -8.14 11.10 33.48
CA LEU A 45 -9.12 11.54 32.48
C LEU A 45 -8.74 12.90 31.91
N PHE A 46 -8.56 12.98 30.59
CA PHE A 46 -8.34 14.20 29.83
C PHE A 46 -9.54 14.51 28.94
N LYS A 47 -9.95 15.78 28.84
CA LYS A 47 -11.13 16.20 28.05
C LYS A 47 -10.91 17.59 27.41
N ILE A 48 -11.59 17.86 26.29
CA ILE A 48 -11.76 19.24 25.79
C ILE A 48 -12.81 19.96 26.64
N GLU A 49 -12.49 21.17 27.08
CA GLU A 49 -13.38 22.03 27.87
C GLU A 49 -14.40 22.77 27.00
N GLU A 50 -13.99 23.32 25.85
CA GLU A 50 -14.82 24.19 25.02
C GLU A 50 -15.71 23.44 24.00
N GLU A 51 -17.03 23.61 24.14
CA GLU A 51 -17.98 23.38 23.05
C GLU A 51 -18.03 24.64 22.19
N ILE A 52 -17.47 24.59 20.99
CA ILE A 52 -17.54 25.70 20.03
C ILE A 52 -18.76 25.45 19.15
N ASP A 53 -19.69 26.39 19.11
CA ASP A 53 -20.75 26.41 18.09
C ASP A 53 -20.11 26.70 16.74
N LYS A 54 -20.30 25.78 15.78
CA LYS A 54 -19.76 25.89 14.43
C LYS A 54 -20.87 25.94 13.40
N GLU A 55 -20.74 26.85 12.45
CA GLU A 55 -21.56 26.88 11.26
C GLU A 55 -21.49 25.56 10.50
N ILE A 56 -22.60 25.19 9.86
CA ILE A 56 -22.66 24.05 8.96
C ILE A 56 -22.22 24.47 7.55
N GLY A 57 -21.47 23.60 6.85
CA GLY A 57 -20.90 23.93 5.54
C GLY A 57 -21.92 24.21 4.41
N TRP A 58 -23.20 23.85 4.60
CA TRP A 58 -24.27 24.12 3.65
C TRP A 58 -25.18 25.29 4.05
N ASN A 59 -24.76 26.14 4.99
CA ASN A 59 -25.46 27.39 5.33
C ASN A 59 -25.74 28.27 4.10
N TRP A 60 -24.93 28.18 3.03
CA TRP A 60 -25.21 28.87 1.77
C TRP A 60 -26.59 28.51 1.20
N ILE A 61 -27.06 27.27 1.36
CA ILE A 61 -28.42 26.87 0.94
C ILE A 61 -29.45 27.60 1.80
N LEU A 62 -29.27 27.63 3.12
CA LEU A 62 -30.19 28.36 4.02
C LEU A 62 -30.28 29.83 3.62
N ASN A 63 -29.14 30.44 3.30
CA ASN A 63 -29.07 31.83 2.85
C ASN A 63 -29.82 32.07 1.52
N GLU A 64 -29.75 31.14 0.55
CA GLU A 64 -30.53 31.21 -0.71
C GLU A 64 -32.05 31.14 -0.48
N PHE A 65 -32.50 30.52 0.62
CA PHE A 65 -33.90 30.45 1.03
C PHE A 65 -34.28 31.45 2.13
N GLU A 66 -33.42 32.45 2.38
CA GLU A 66 -33.61 33.48 3.41
C GLU A 66 -33.88 32.89 4.82
N GLN A 67 -33.31 31.71 5.10
CA GLN A 67 -33.39 31.03 6.39
C GLN A 67 -32.21 31.41 7.29
N PRO A 68 -32.38 31.43 8.63
CA PRO A 68 -31.27 31.64 9.55
C PRO A 68 -30.20 30.57 9.43
N GLU A 69 -28.95 30.97 9.60
CA GLU A 69 -27.81 30.04 9.66
C GLU A 69 -27.95 29.06 10.82
N ALA A 70 -27.59 27.80 10.57
CA ALA A 70 -27.59 26.76 11.58
C ALA A 70 -26.19 26.52 12.13
N PHE A 71 -26.14 26.13 13.40
CA PHE A 71 -24.91 25.86 14.14
C PHE A 71 -25.00 24.49 14.80
N VAL A 72 -23.86 23.81 14.87
CA VAL A 72 -23.72 22.53 15.54
C VAL A 72 -22.64 22.62 16.62
N LYS A 73 -22.96 22.07 17.79
CA LYS A 73 -21.99 21.90 18.87
C LYS A 73 -20.96 20.85 18.47
N THR A 74 -19.69 21.16 18.71
CA THR A 74 -18.61 20.17 18.52
C THR A 74 -18.81 18.98 19.45
N GLN A 75 -18.69 17.77 18.90
CA GLN A 75 -18.73 16.55 19.71
C GLN A 75 -17.63 16.55 20.78
N PRO A 76 -17.95 16.17 22.04
CA PRO A 76 -16.97 16.10 23.10
C PRO A 76 -15.90 15.06 22.76
N LYS A 77 -14.65 15.38 23.12
CA LYS A 77 -13.50 14.47 22.96
C LYS A 77 -12.85 14.27 24.30
N ALA A 78 -12.47 13.02 24.58
CA ALA A 78 -11.79 12.65 25.81
C ALA A 78 -10.82 11.50 25.59
N VAL A 79 -9.81 11.43 26.46
CA VAL A 79 -8.86 10.33 26.55
C VAL A 79 -8.77 9.90 28.01
N LEU A 80 -8.99 8.62 28.27
CA LEU A 80 -8.73 8.01 29.57
C LEU A 80 -7.39 7.27 29.48
N VAL A 81 -6.39 7.77 30.18
CA VAL A 81 -5.07 7.12 30.31
C VAL A 81 -5.13 6.12 31.47
N ILE A 82 -4.52 4.95 31.27
CA ILE A 82 -4.47 3.86 32.24
C ILE A 82 -3.01 3.44 32.41
N GLU A 83 -2.47 3.58 33.61
CA GLU A 83 -1.10 3.18 33.94
C GLU A 83 -1.11 1.97 34.89
N CYS A 84 -0.37 0.93 34.55
CA CYS A 84 -0.26 -0.31 35.33
C CYS A 84 0.97 -1.12 34.91
N ASP A 85 1.82 -1.52 35.88
CA ASP A 85 3.05 -2.30 35.68
C ASP A 85 3.99 -1.71 34.62
N ASP A 86 4.31 -0.42 34.73
CA ASP A 86 5.12 0.38 33.77
C ASP A 86 4.56 0.42 32.33
N LYS A 87 3.36 -0.10 32.11
CA LYS A 87 2.65 -0.04 30.83
C LYS A 87 1.59 1.04 30.88
N MET A 88 1.39 1.68 29.73
CA MET A 88 0.39 2.72 29.53
C MET A 88 -0.59 2.30 28.44
N TYR A 89 -1.87 2.46 28.73
CA TYR A 89 -2.96 2.28 27.80
C TYR A 89 -3.79 3.56 27.70
N ALA A 90 -4.54 3.69 26.62
CA ALA A 90 -5.45 4.81 26.43
C ALA A 90 -6.79 4.35 25.85
N VAL A 91 -7.89 4.84 26.40
CA VAL A 91 -9.23 4.72 25.82
C VAL A 91 -9.64 6.05 25.22
N THR A 92 -10.12 6.02 23.99
CA THR A 92 -10.46 7.23 23.23
C THR A 92 -11.97 7.41 23.07
N PHE A 93 -12.43 8.66 23.16
CA PHE A 93 -13.81 9.06 22.95
C PHE A 93 -13.91 10.20 21.93
N GLY A 94 -14.94 10.16 21.08
CA GLY A 94 -15.06 11.07 19.93
C GLY A 94 -13.86 10.96 19.00
N ASN A 95 -13.46 12.07 18.39
CA ASN A 95 -12.33 12.11 17.47
C ASN A 95 -10.94 12.20 18.15
N ALA A 96 -10.84 11.86 19.44
CA ALA A 96 -9.56 11.87 20.16
C ALA A 96 -8.57 10.79 19.65
N TYR A 97 -9.07 9.77 18.96
CA TYR A 97 -8.25 8.69 18.40
C TYR A 97 -7.17 9.19 17.42
N PHE A 98 -7.39 10.31 16.72
CA PHE A 98 -6.38 10.93 15.83
C PHE A 98 -5.12 11.40 16.58
N TRP A 99 -5.23 11.68 17.88
CA TRP A 99 -4.09 12.10 18.71
C TRP A 99 -3.36 10.89 19.29
N VAL A 100 -4.12 9.90 19.77
CA VAL A 100 -3.56 8.73 20.47
C VAL A 100 -2.86 7.75 19.52
N ASP A 101 -3.42 7.51 18.33
CA ASP A 101 -2.92 6.51 17.37
C ASP A 101 -1.45 6.73 16.95
N LYS A 102 -0.96 7.97 17.04
CA LYS A 102 0.42 8.34 16.68
C LYS A 102 1.48 7.78 17.65
N PHE A 103 1.08 7.43 18.87
CA PHE A 103 1.98 6.98 19.94
C PHE A 103 1.78 5.50 20.30
N CYS A 104 0.85 4.82 19.65
CA CYS A 104 0.49 3.47 20.01
C CYS A 104 1.46 2.41 19.48
N ASP A 105 1.55 1.32 20.22
CA ASP A 105 2.12 0.06 19.76
C ASP A 105 1.16 -0.52 18.70
N ARG A 106 1.53 -0.38 17.42
CA ARG A 106 0.67 -0.80 16.30
C ARG A 106 0.57 -2.31 16.14
N ASN A 107 1.46 -3.08 16.77
CA ASN A 107 1.42 -4.54 16.73
C ASN A 107 0.51 -5.13 17.81
N PHE A 108 0.28 -4.38 18.89
CA PHE A 108 -0.49 -4.79 20.07
C PHE A 108 -1.79 -5.54 19.75
N ALA A 109 -2.63 -4.98 18.87
CA ALA A 109 -3.94 -5.54 18.60
C ALA A 109 -3.87 -6.87 17.83
N PHE A 110 -2.96 -6.98 16.85
CA PHE A 110 -2.79 -8.21 16.09
C PHE A 110 -2.02 -9.28 16.87
N GLU A 111 -1.11 -8.89 17.76
CA GLU A 111 -0.50 -9.82 18.72
C GLU A 111 -1.56 -10.46 19.63
N PHE A 112 -2.54 -9.68 20.08
CA PHE A 112 -3.68 -10.23 20.79
C PHE A 112 -4.56 -11.11 19.87
N ALA A 113 -4.85 -10.65 18.65
CA ALA A 113 -5.68 -11.36 17.68
C ALA A 113 -5.11 -12.75 17.30
N ARG A 114 -3.79 -12.88 17.18
CA ARG A 114 -3.11 -14.16 16.88
C ARG A 114 -3.35 -15.25 17.92
N ARG A 115 -3.80 -14.88 19.13
CA ARG A 115 -3.98 -15.78 20.30
C ARG A 115 -5.45 -16.02 20.66
N MET A 116 -6.38 -15.52 19.85
CA MET A 116 -7.83 -15.70 20.06
C MET A 116 -8.43 -16.67 19.07
N ASN A 117 -9.45 -17.41 19.49
CA ASN A 117 -10.25 -18.28 18.62
C ASN A 117 -11.45 -17.53 18.05
N TYR A 118 -11.65 -17.65 16.74
CA TYR A 118 -12.74 -16.99 16.02
C TYR A 118 -13.90 -17.95 15.79
N SER A 119 -15.13 -17.48 15.97
CA SER A 119 -16.35 -18.17 15.50
C SER A 119 -16.86 -17.62 14.19
N GLU A 120 -16.62 -16.34 13.91
CA GLU A 120 -17.10 -15.72 12.68
C GLU A 120 -16.25 -14.50 12.32
N ILE A 121 -15.73 -14.45 11.10
CA ILE A 121 -15.09 -13.27 10.52
C ILE A 121 -16.17 -12.40 9.88
N LYS A 122 -16.23 -11.12 10.26
CA LYS A 122 -17.22 -10.16 9.75
C LYS A 122 -16.64 -9.25 8.68
N THR A 123 -15.45 -8.70 8.94
CA THR A 123 -14.83 -7.71 8.06
C THR A 123 -13.32 -7.81 8.15
N THR A 124 -12.62 -7.69 7.03
CA THR A 124 -11.17 -7.57 6.98
C THR A 124 -10.78 -6.36 6.15
N THR A 125 -9.66 -5.73 6.52
CA THR A 125 -8.96 -4.78 5.66
C THR A 125 -7.54 -5.27 5.44
N LEU A 126 -7.17 -5.44 4.18
CA LEU A 126 -5.87 -5.94 3.74
C LEU A 126 -5.12 -4.84 2.98
N LEU A 127 -3.80 -4.79 3.17
CA LEU A 127 -2.87 -3.91 2.47
C LEU A 127 -2.01 -4.75 1.53
N SER A 128 -1.89 -4.30 0.29
CA SER A 128 -1.14 -4.96 -0.78
C SER A 128 -0.21 -3.91 -1.40
N PRO A 129 0.96 -3.63 -0.78
CA PRO A 129 1.80 -2.50 -1.16
C PRO A 129 2.20 -2.52 -2.64
N ASN A 130 2.14 -1.37 -3.30
CA ASN A 130 2.48 -1.16 -4.72
C ASN A 130 1.65 -1.94 -5.74
N MET A 131 0.51 -2.50 -5.32
CA MET A 131 -0.48 -3.10 -6.22
C MET A 131 -1.49 -2.05 -6.70
N GLN A 132 -2.09 -2.27 -7.89
CA GLN A 132 -3.23 -1.44 -8.35
C GLN A 132 -4.38 -1.45 -7.33
N ARG A 133 -4.62 -2.62 -6.72
CA ARG A 133 -5.49 -2.77 -5.55
C ARG A 133 -4.65 -2.70 -4.28
N ASN A 134 -4.27 -1.49 -3.87
CA ASN A 134 -3.37 -1.28 -2.71
C ASN A 134 -4.05 -1.59 -1.37
N LYS A 135 -5.35 -1.31 -1.22
CA LYS A 135 -6.10 -1.59 0.01
C LYS A 135 -7.45 -2.18 -0.32
N ASN A 136 -7.84 -3.21 0.41
CA ASN A 136 -9.08 -3.94 0.18
C ASN A 136 -9.87 -4.07 1.48
N VAL A 137 -11.15 -3.72 1.46
CA VAL A 137 -12.09 -3.95 2.56
C VAL A 137 -13.09 -5.00 2.11
N SER A 138 -13.12 -6.14 2.81
CA SER A 138 -14.03 -7.25 2.53
C SER A 138 -14.99 -7.46 3.69
N THR A 139 -16.28 -7.67 3.38
CA THR A 139 -17.31 -8.02 4.36
C THR A 139 -17.83 -9.41 4.09
N TYR A 140 -17.99 -10.21 5.14
CA TYR A 140 -18.34 -11.62 5.05
C TYR A 140 -19.65 -11.93 5.77
N ILE A 141 -20.32 -12.99 5.31
CA ILE A 141 -21.52 -13.56 5.93
C ILE A 141 -21.20 -15.02 6.25
N ASN A 142 -21.29 -15.41 7.52
CA ASN A 142 -21.08 -16.80 7.98
C ASN A 142 -19.74 -17.40 7.50
N TYR A 143 -18.65 -16.66 7.70
CA TYR A 143 -17.31 -17.08 7.30
C TYR A 143 -16.46 -17.30 8.54
N GLU A 144 -15.74 -18.42 8.64
CA GLU A 144 -15.02 -18.81 9.87
C GLU A 144 -13.50 -18.73 9.73
N SER A 145 -12.98 -18.72 8.50
CA SER A 145 -11.55 -18.71 8.21
C SER A 145 -11.01 -17.30 7.99
N LEU A 146 -9.77 -17.07 8.41
CA LEU A 146 -9.00 -15.89 7.99
C LEU A 146 -8.45 -16.16 6.60
N GLU A 147 -8.97 -15.43 5.60
CA GLU A 147 -8.51 -15.50 4.22
C GLU A 147 -7.64 -14.28 3.91
N PHE A 148 -6.48 -14.55 3.33
CA PHE A 148 -5.55 -13.56 2.82
C PHE A 148 -4.71 -14.20 1.72
N ASP A 149 -4.30 -13.38 0.76
CA ASP A 149 -3.47 -13.81 -0.35
C ASP A 149 -1.98 -13.60 -0.02
N SER A 150 -1.10 -14.35 -0.71
CA SER A 150 0.33 -14.00 -0.74
C SER A 150 0.50 -12.56 -1.24
N GLY A 151 1.37 -11.79 -0.58
CA GLY A 151 1.53 -10.38 -0.90
C GLY A 151 0.59 -9.42 -0.15
N GLU A 152 -0.20 -9.92 0.81
CA GLU A 152 -1.13 -9.10 1.61
C GLU A 152 -0.78 -9.07 3.10
N SER A 153 -1.19 -8.00 3.77
CA SER A 153 -0.98 -7.76 5.21
C SER A 153 -2.26 -7.23 5.85
N PHE A 154 -2.60 -7.71 7.05
CA PHE A 154 -3.79 -7.25 7.75
C PHE A 154 -3.60 -5.84 8.32
N ALA A 155 -4.52 -4.94 7.97
CA ALA A 155 -4.66 -3.61 8.58
C ALA A 155 -5.76 -3.58 9.64
N LYS A 156 -6.84 -4.33 9.40
CA LYS A 156 -8.00 -4.41 10.29
C LYS A 156 -8.65 -5.79 10.22
N LEU A 157 -9.16 -6.26 11.34
CA LEU A 157 -9.98 -7.45 11.46
C LEU A 157 -11.18 -7.18 12.37
N LYS A 158 -12.38 -7.55 11.96
CA LYS A 158 -13.57 -7.59 12.80
C LYS A 158 -14.10 -9.01 12.83
N ALA A 159 -14.21 -9.57 14.02
CA ALA A 159 -14.62 -10.95 14.19
C ALA A 159 -15.41 -11.17 15.48
N LYS A 160 -16.14 -12.28 15.53
CA LYS A 160 -16.70 -12.84 16.76
C LYS A 160 -15.72 -13.83 17.36
N LEU A 161 -15.55 -13.75 18.68
CA LEU A 161 -14.66 -14.63 19.42
C LEU A 161 -15.41 -15.74 20.13
N ASN A 162 -14.76 -16.89 20.27
CA ASN A 162 -15.17 -17.94 21.19
C ASN A 162 -14.69 -17.59 22.61
N LEU A 163 -15.57 -16.96 23.38
CA LEU A 163 -15.30 -16.56 24.77
C LEU A 163 -15.78 -17.64 25.73
N ASP A 164 -15.02 -17.84 26.82
CA ASP A 164 -15.49 -18.62 27.96
C ASP A 164 -16.58 -17.85 28.75
N GLU A 165 -17.21 -18.52 29.71
CA GLU A 165 -18.33 -17.95 30.47
C GLU A 165 -17.95 -16.66 31.22
N TYR A 166 -16.74 -16.63 31.79
CA TYR A 166 -16.23 -15.46 32.52
C TYR A 166 -16.01 -14.26 31.60
N ASN A 167 -15.30 -14.43 30.48
CA ASN A 167 -15.01 -13.33 29.57
C ASN A 167 -16.26 -12.89 28.78
N ASN A 168 -17.18 -13.80 28.50
CA ASN A 168 -18.51 -13.44 27.99
C ASN A 168 -19.26 -12.57 29.00
N GLY A 169 -19.07 -12.72 30.31
CA GLY A 169 -19.62 -11.80 31.31
C GLY A 169 -19.06 -10.36 31.22
N LEU A 170 -17.82 -10.20 30.76
CA LEU A 170 -17.09 -8.93 30.72
C LEU A 170 -17.30 -8.15 29.40
N ILE A 171 -17.14 -8.84 28.26
CA ILE A 171 -17.16 -8.24 26.92
C ILE A 171 -18.18 -8.91 26.00
N GLY A 172 -18.63 -8.17 25.00
CA GLY A 172 -19.39 -8.69 23.88
C GLY A 172 -18.53 -9.55 22.96
N GLU A 173 -19.17 -10.47 22.23
CA GLU A 173 -18.48 -11.44 21.37
C GLU A 173 -17.80 -10.80 20.15
N THR A 174 -18.30 -9.65 19.67
CA THR A 174 -17.75 -8.97 18.48
C THR A 174 -16.64 -8.02 18.87
N ILE A 175 -15.46 -8.22 18.29
CA ILE A 175 -14.26 -7.42 18.56
C ILE A 175 -13.70 -6.90 17.24
N GLU A 176 -13.19 -5.67 17.25
CA GLU A 176 -12.45 -5.09 16.13
C GLU A 176 -10.98 -4.90 16.52
N PHE A 177 -10.07 -5.28 15.62
CA PHE A 177 -8.62 -5.17 15.73
C PHE A 177 -8.11 -4.28 14.61
N GLY A 178 -7.19 -3.37 14.92
CA GLY A 178 -6.46 -2.53 13.97
C GLY A 178 -5.15 -2.07 14.61
N ASN A 179 -4.91 -0.77 14.74
CA ASN A 179 -3.85 -0.25 15.64
C ASN A 179 -4.27 -0.29 17.12
N SER A 180 -5.57 -0.46 17.37
CA SER A 180 -6.18 -0.59 18.69
C SER A 180 -7.13 -1.77 18.70
N ILE A 181 -7.69 -2.09 19.86
CA ILE A 181 -8.72 -3.11 20.00
C ILE A 181 -10.00 -2.43 20.48
N LYS A 182 -11.11 -2.65 19.76
CA LYS A 182 -12.43 -2.17 20.18
C LYS A 182 -13.26 -3.32 20.75
N PHE A 183 -13.64 -3.15 22.01
CA PHE A 183 -14.49 -4.07 22.76
C PHE A 183 -15.86 -3.44 23.01
N ASP A 184 -16.89 -4.28 23.08
CA ASP A 184 -18.19 -3.92 23.67
C ASP A 184 -18.18 -4.32 25.15
N LEU A 185 -17.96 -3.38 26.07
CA LEU A 185 -17.96 -3.69 27.50
C LEU A 185 -19.40 -3.81 28.00
N LYS A 186 -19.75 -4.94 28.66
CA LYS A 186 -21.13 -5.19 29.10
C LYS A 186 -21.58 -4.16 30.13
N ASP A 187 -20.79 -4.00 31.19
CA ASP A 187 -20.98 -2.98 32.23
C ASP A 187 -19.83 -1.96 32.22
N SER A 188 -20.20 -0.69 32.04
CA SER A 188 -19.26 0.40 31.79
C SER A 188 -18.79 1.07 33.07
N ASN A 189 -17.75 0.54 33.69
CA ASN A 189 -17.14 1.07 34.89
C ASN A 189 -15.61 0.86 34.86
N LEU A 190 -14.87 1.58 35.72
CA LEU A 190 -13.41 1.53 35.74
C LEU A 190 -12.86 0.16 36.18
N GLU A 191 -13.58 -0.55 37.04
CA GLU A 191 -13.19 -1.90 37.49
C GLU A 191 -13.18 -2.89 36.32
N ASN A 192 -14.20 -2.86 35.47
CA ASN A 192 -14.27 -3.69 34.27
C ASN A 192 -13.26 -3.25 33.20
N VAL A 193 -12.88 -1.97 33.16
CA VAL A 193 -11.74 -1.52 32.33
C VAL A 193 -10.43 -2.12 32.84
N SER A 194 -10.20 -2.14 34.16
CA SER A 194 -9.05 -2.84 34.75
C SER A 194 -9.07 -4.34 34.43
N ASN A 195 -10.23 -5.00 34.58
CA ASN A 195 -10.40 -6.42 34.27
C ASN A 195 -10.15 -6.72 32.78
N LEU A 196 -10.55 -5.82 31.88
CA LEU A 196 -10.24 -5.93 30.46
C LEU A 196 -8.73 -5.87 30.20
N VAL A 197 -8.01 -4.96 30.84
CA VAL A 197 -6.54 -4.90 30.72
C VAL A 197 -5.89 -6.16 31.28
N LYS A 198 -6.37 -6.69 32.42
CA LYS A 198 -5.90 -7.97 32.98
C LYS A 198 -6.14 -9.13 32.02
N PHE A 199 -7.33 -9.22 31.42
CA PHE A 199 -7.66 -10.22 30.41
C PHE A 199 -6.70 -10.17 29.22
N ILE A 200 -6.44 -8.97 28.68
CA ILE A 200 -5.50 -8.80 27.57
C ILE A 200 -4.09 -9.26 27.94
N LYS A 201 -3.59 -8.89 29.13
CA LYS A 201 -2.28 -9.34 29.63
C LYS A 201 -2.21 -10.87 29.70
N LEU A 202 -3.28 -11.52 30.16
CA LEU A 202 -3.35 -12.98 30.26
C LEU A 202 -3.30 -13.66 28.88
N ILE A 203 -4.07 -13.16 27.91
CA ILE A 203 -4.05 -13.71 26.54
C ILE A 203 -2.70 -13.50 25.87
N LEU A 204 -2.09 -12.32 26.00
CA LEU A 204 -0.78 -12.04 25.41
C LEU A 204 0.34 -12.95 25.96
N GLY A 205 0.16 -13.55 27.13
CA GLY A 205 1.08 -14.55 27.70
C GLY A 205 0.92 -15.97 27.13
N GLN A 206 -0.07 -16.21 26.27
CA GLN A 206 -0.34 -17.52 25.68
C GLN A 206 0.41 -17.72 24.34
N ASN A 207 0.42 -18.96 23.84
CA ASN A 207 0.99 -19.28 22.54
C ASN A 207 0.10 -18.77 21.40
N GLU A 208 0.73 -18.42 20.28
CA GLU A 208 0.03 -18.04 19.06
C GLU A 208 -0.76 -19.24 18.49
N ILE A 209 -1.99 -18.96 18.08
CA ILE A 209 -2.89 -19.92 17.42
C ILE A 209 -2.86 -19.70 15.91
N TYR A 210 -2.83 -18.44 15.47
CA TYR A 210 -2.86 -18.05 14.05
C TYR A 210 -1.61 -17.29 13.63
N LYS A 211 -1.18 -17.49 12.39
CA LYS A 211 -0.14 -16.70 11.71
C LYS A 211 -0.80 -15.64 10.83
N ILE A 212 -1.11 -14.50 11.45
CA ILE A 212 -1.71 -13.36 10.75
C ILE A 212 -0.57 -12.50 10.17
N PRO A 213 -0.39 -12.37 8.84
CA PRO A 213 0.66 -11.53 8.28
C PRO A 213 0.39 -10.05 8.60
N VAL A 214 1.39 -9.40 9.19
CA VAL A 214 1.36 -7.96 9.52
C VAL A 214 2.73 -7.36 9.23
N PHE A 215 2.80 -6.05 9.04
CA PHE A 215 4.07 -5.37 8.85
C PHE A 215 4.74 -5.06 10.20
N ASN A 216 6.06 -5.26 10.28
CA ASN A 216 6.85 -5.00 11.49
C ASN A 216 7.50 -3.62 11.43
N LYS A 217 7.27 -2.77 12.42
CA LYS A 217 7.83 -1.41 12.47
C LYS A 217 9.37 -1.45 12.42
N VAL A 218 9.96 -0.61 11.56
CA VAL A 218 11.42 -0.39 11.55
C VAL A 218 11.80 0.44 12.77
N THR A 219 12.73 -0.05 13.57
CA THR A 219 13.24 0.64 14.78
C THR A 219 14.69 1.09 14.66
N ASP A 220 15.44 0.55 13.70
CA ASP A 220 16.83 0.92 13.43
C ASP A 220 16.93 2.35 12.87
N GLN A 221 17.63 3.23 13.58
CA GLN A 221 17.72 4.64 13.22
C GLN A 221 18.57 4.90 11.98
N GLU A 222 19.62 4.11 11.74
CA GLU A 222 20.45 4.25 10.54
C GLU A 222 19.64 3.86 9.30
N LEU A 223 18.90 2.75 9.39
CA LEU A 223 18.01 2.30 8.34
C LEU A 223 16.87 3.31 8.10
N LEU A 224 16.25 3.86 9.15
CA LEU A 224 15.22 4.90 9.01
C LEU A 224 15.74 6.13 8.25
N ASN A 225 16.98 6.56 8.55
CA ASN A 225 17.60 7.68 7.85
C ASN A 225 17.89 7.34 6.38
N GLN A 226 18.35 6.11 6.10
CA GLN A 226 18.55 5.62 4.74
C GLN A 226 17.24 5.59 3.95
N LEU A 227 16.17 5.05 4.54
CA LEU A 227 14.84 4.96 3.93
C LEU A 227 14.27 6.34 3.58
N ASP A 228 14.38 7.30 4.50
CA ASP A 228 13.95 8.68 4.24
C ASP A 228 14.78 9.31 3.10
N SER A 229 16.09 9.06 3.06
CA SER A 229 16.97 9.53 1.97
C SER A 229 16.62 8.89 0.62
N ASN A 230 16.33 7.60 0.61
CA ASN A 230 15.91 6.85 -0.58
C ASN A 230 14.59 7.39 -1.11
N LEU A 231 13.62 7.66 -0.23
CA LEU A 231 12.35 8.29 -0.59
C LEU A 231 12.56 9.67 -1.25
N PHE A 232 13.41 10.54 -0.69
CA PHE A 232 13.72 11.83 -1.31
C PHE A 232 14.38 11.68 -2.68
N THR A 233 15.29 10.72 -2.82
CA THR A 233 15.95 10.42 -4.10
C THR A 233 14.93 9.95 -5.12
N LYS A 234 14.00 9.06 -4.73
CA LYS A 234 12.96 8.56 -5.62
C LYS A 234 11.99 9.66 -6.06
N ILE A 235 11.61 10.57 -5.15
CA ILE A 235 10.79 11.74 -5.47
C ILE A 235 11.45 12.61 -6.54
N ARG A 236 12.79 12.74 -6.53
CA ARG A 236 13.53 13.50 -7.55
C ARG A 236 13.52 12.83 -8.92
N GLU A 237 13.63 11.51 -8.93
CA GLU A 237 13.73 10.73 -10.16
C GLU A 237 12.37 10.53 -10.83
N ASP A 238 11.39 10.05 -10.06
CA ASP A 238 10.09 9.65 -10.58
C ASP A 238 9.04 9.57 -9.44
N ILE A 239 8.14 10.54 -9.41
CA ILE A 239 7.08 10.64 -8.39
C ILE A 239 5.94 9.63 -8.62
N SER A 240 5.87 8.97 -9.78
CA SER A 240 4.78 8.06 -10.14
C SER A 240 4.69 6.82 -9.24
N PHE A 241 5.78 6.49 -8.53
CA PHE A 241 5.84 5.38 -7.57
C PHE A 241 5.29 5.72 -6.19
N ILE A 242 4.79 6.94 -6.01
CA ILE A 242 4.32 7.43 -4.74
C ILE A 242 2.83 7.67 -4.86
N SER A 243 2.07 7.08 -3.95
CA SER A 243 0.62 7.23 -3.92
C SER A 243 0.18 7.95 -2.67
N ILE A 244 -0.84 8.78 -2.81
CA ILE A 244 -1.54 9.35 -1.65
C ILE A 244 -2.60 8.34 -1.24
N SER A 245 -2.61 8.02 0.05
CA SER A 245 -3.51 7.01 0.59
C SER A 245 -4.96 7.48 0.59
N GLU A 246 -5.84 6.71 -0.04
CA GLU A 246 -7.29 6.96 -0.07
C GLU A 246 -8.01 6.43 1.18
N LEU A 247 -7.49 5.34 1.75
CA LEU A 247 -8.08 4.64 2.89
C LEU A 247 -7.02 4.44 3.96
N ASP A 248 -7.38 4.71 5.20
CA ASP A 248 -6.48 4.76 6.32
C ASP A 248 -7.10 4.10 7.54
N ILE A 249 -6.37 3.21 8.23
CA ILE A 249 -6.84 2.61 9.50
C ILE A 249 -6.29 3.42 10.67
N ILE A 250 -7.16 3.99 11.52
CA ILE A 250 -6.78 4.72 12.74
C ILE A 250 -7.49 4.09 13.93
N GLY A 251 -6.73 3.49 14.83
CA GLY A 251 -7.26 2.49 15.74
C GLY A 251 -7.93 1.36 14.97
N VAL A 252 -9.25 1.25 15.12
CA VAL A 252 -10.09 0.32 14.36
C VAL A 252 -10.99 1.01 13.32
N SER A 253 -10.82 2.31 13.11
CA SER A 253 -11.69 3.09 12.20
C SER A 253 -11.09 3.16 10.81
N GLU A 254 -11.86 2.79 9.79
CA GLU A 254 -11.60 3.10 8.40
C GLU A 254 -11.88 4.58 8.13
N VAL A 255 -10.84 5.32 7.77
CA VAL A 255 -10.93 6.73 7.40
C VAL A 255 -10.67 6.83 5.90
N PHE A 256 -11.71 7.21 5.15
CA PHE A 256 -11.58 7.54 3.74
C PHE A 256 -11.17 9.00 3.60
N ASN A 257 -9.99 9.23 3.04
CA ASN A 257 -9.35 10.53 3.10
C ASN A 257 -10.04 11.56 2.20
N ASN A 258 -10.51 11.15 1.02
CA ASN A 258 -11.12 12.00 -0.01
C ASN A 258 -12.68 11.97 -0.05
N GLN A 259 -13.35 11.39 0.96
CA GLN A 259 -14.82 11.37 1.00
C GLN A 259 -15.40 12.63 1.65
N ASP A 260 -16.16 13.42 0.89
CA ASP A 260 -16.82 14.66 1.33
C ASP A 260 -15.85 15.66 2.00
N THR A 261 -14.60 15.64 1.54
CA THR A 261 -13.53 16.46 2.05
C THR A 261 -12.94 17.35 0.96
N TYR A 262 -12.50 18.54 1.36
CA TYR A 262 -11.52 19.31 0.61
C TYR A 262 -10.30 19.55 1.49
N PHE A 263 -9.20 19.93 0.87
CA PHE A 263 -7.92 20.06 1.54
C PHE A 263 -7.34 21.44 1.37
N GLN A 264 -6.49 21.80 2.32
CA GLN A 264 -5.61 22.93 2.19
C GLN A 264 -4.17 22.44 2.36
N LEU A 265 -3.35 22.66 1.34
CA LEU A 265 -1.91 22.42 1.36
C LEU A 265 -1.22 23.65 1.96
N TRP A 266 -0.24 23.42 2.84
CA TRP A 266 0.51 24.46 3.53
C TRP A 266 2.01 24.18 3.53
N HIS A 267 2.81 25.21 3.25
CA HIS A 267 4.26 25.20 3.45
C HIS A 267 4.71 26.60 3.90
N GLY A 268 5.12 26.73 5.17
CA GLY A 268 5.36 28.04 5.79
C GLY A 268 4.12 28.94 5.71
N HIS A 269 4.25 30.09 5.05
CA HIS A 269 3.15 31.04 4.80
C HIS A 269 2.38 30.77 3.49
N LYS A 270 2.87 29.86 2.65
CA LYS A 270 2.25 29.52 1.36
C LYS A 270 1.14 28.51 1.60
N ASN A 271 -0.05 28.75 1.04
CA ASN A 271 -1.14 27.79 1.10
C ASN A 271 -1.96 27.76 -0.20
N LYS A 272 -2.72 26.67 -0.39
CA LYS A 272 -3.64 26.46 -1.51
C LYS A 272 -4.75 25.50 -1.12
N VAL A 273 -5.98 25.83 -1.47
CA VAL A 273 -7.13 24.93 -1.33
C VAL A 273 -7.21 24.02 -2.56
N VAL A 274 -7.45 22.73 -2.35
CA VAL A 274 -7.60 21.71 -3.38
C VAL A 274 -8.80 20.83 -3.04
N GLU A 275 -9.59 20.45 -4.04
CA GLU A 275 -10.75 19.58 -3.84
C GLU A 275 -10.32 18.11 -3.66
N ASN A 276 -9.33 17.68 -4.46
CA ASN A 276 -8.82 16.32 -4.42
C ASN A 276 -7.35 16.32 -3.99
N LEU A 277 -6.97 15.41 -3.10
CA LEU A 277 -5.59 15.24 -2.68
C LEU A 277 -4.91 14.14 -3.49
N ASN A 278 -4.14 14.53 -4.50
CA ASN A 278 -3.27 13.65 -5.28
C ASN A 278 -1.93 14.36 -5.57
N PHE A 279 -0.94 13.61 -6.08
CA PHE A 279 0.38 14.17 -6.36
C PHE A 279 0.37 15.26 -7.44
N ALA A 280 -0.50 15.17 -8.45
CA ALA A 280 -0.59 16.20 -9.49
C ALA A 280 -0.99 17.57 -8.90
N GLU A 281 -1.90 17.60 -7.92
CA GLU A 281 -2.25 18.84 -7.20
C GLU A 281 -1.12 19.34 -6.28
N VAL A 282 -0.34 18.43 -5.69
CA VAL A 282 0.84 18.76 -4.88
C VAL A 282 1.95 19.36 -5.75
N GLU A 283 2.20 18.79 -6.94
CA GLU A 283 3.14 19.33 -7.94
C GLU A 283 2.69 20.70 -8.43
N LYS A 284 1.40 20.85 -8.73
CA LYS A 284 0.83 22.13 -9.15
C LYS A 284 0.97 23.18 -8.06
N PHE A 285 0.70 22.85 -6.79
CA PHE A 285 0.92 23.72 -5.65
C PHE A 285 2.39 24.13 -5.53
N ALA A 286 3.31 23.18 -5.62
CA ALA A 286 4.74 23.44 -5.50
C ALA A 286 5.27 24.33 -6.62
N ARG A 287 4.85 24.08 -7.87
CA ARG A 287 5.21 24.91 -9.03
C ARG A 287 4.68 26.35 -8.89
N GLU A 288 3.40 26.51 -8.55
CA GLU A 288 2.78 27.84 -8.39
C GLU A 288 3.40 28.65 -7.26
N LYS A 289 3.83 27.97 -6.19
CA LYS A 289 4.38 28.61 -5.00
C LYS A 289 5.90 28.55 -4.91
N GLN A 290 6.59 28.09 -5.95
CA GLN A 290 8.06 27.94 -5.99
C GLN A 290 8.58 27.18 -4.76
N ILE A 291 8.09 25.95 -4.58
CA ILE A 291 8.52 25.02 -3.54
C ILE A 291 9.32 23.91 -4.22
N GLU A 292 10.52 23.63 -3.72
CA GLU A 292 11.38 22.57 -4.23
C GLU A 292 10.92 21.22 -3.65
N LEU A 293 10.11 20.47 -4.41
CA LEU A 293 9.53 19.20 -3.92
C LEU A 293 10.61 18.19 -3.51
N SER A 294 11.74 18.18 -4.20
CA SER A 294 12.83 17.24 -3.98
C SER A 294 13.47 17.30 -2.57
N THR A 295 13.18 18.35 -1.81
CA THR A 295 13.66 18.54 -0.43
C THR A 295 12.53 18.88 0.54
N GLU A 296 11.46 19.54 0.07
CA GLU A 296 10.44 20.11 0.94
C GLU A 296 9.13 19.33 0.99
N ILE A 297 8.95 18.33 0.13
CA ILE A 297 7.69 17.61 0.02
C ILE A 297 7.19 17.09 1.38
N LEU A 298 8.03 16.39 2.15
CA LEU A 298 7.65 15.83 3.45
C LEU A 298 7.30 16.88 4.52
N ASN A 299 7.66 18.15 4.29
CA ASN A 299 7.33 19.30 5.15
C ASN A 299 5.98 19.94 4.81
N ILE A 300 5.38 19.60 3.66
CA ILE A 300 4.05 20.07 3.29
C ILE A 300 3.05 19.52 4.31
N LYS A 301 2.25 20.42 4.89
CA LYS A 301 1.13 20.07 5.76
C LYS A 301 -0.15 20.02 4.93
N VAL A 302 -0.98 19.03 5.22
CA VAL A 302 -2.29 18.83 4.62
C VAL A 302 -3.33 18.97 5.71
N LYS A 303 -4.19 19.97 5.57
CA LYS A 303 -5.34 20.17 6.44
C LYS A 303 -6.60 19.71 5.71
N SER A 304 -7.32 18.78 6.32
CA SER A 304 -8.57 18.24 5.76
C SER A 304 -9.78 18.90 6.40
N PHE A 305 -10.79 19.18 5.58
CA PHE A 305 -12.05 19.79 5.98
C PHE A 305 -13.19 18.89 5.55
N ASN A 306 -14.18 18.69 6.40
CA ASN A 306 -15.45 18.06 6.06
C ASN A 306 -16.58 18.99 6.51
N ASN A 307 -17.53 19.29 5.63
CA ASN A 307 -18.62 20.23 5.88
C ASN A 307 -18.14 21.58 6.47
N GLY A 308 -17.03 22.11 5.93
CA GLY A 308 -16.40 23.36 6.39
C GLY A 308 -15.60 23.24 7.68
N GLN A 309 -15.66 22.10 8.37
CA GLN A 309 -14.95 21.89 9.64
C GLN A 309 -13.61 21.19 9.42
N SER A 310 -12.55 21.79 9.94
CA SER A 310 -11.24 21.16 10.01
C SER A 310 -11.31 19.88 10.85
N ILE A 311 -11.04 18.73 10.24
CA ILE A 311 -11.01 17.44 10.94
C ILE A 311 -9.63 17.20 11.55
N ARG A 312 -8.58 17.31 10.73
CA ARG A 312 -7.19 17.06 11.13
C ARG A 312 -6.21 17.80 10.25
N THR A 313 -5.00 17.97 10.77
CA THR A 313 -3.83 18.46 10.03
C THR A 313 -2.73 17.43 10.18
N ASP A 314 -2.18 16.97 9.06
CA ASP A 314 -1.09 16.02 9.01
C ASP A 314 0.05 16.53 8.11
N LYS A 315 1.23 15.91 8.21
CA LYS A 315 2.28 16.07 7.20
C LYS A 315 1.93 15.18 6.02
N ILE A 316 2.29 15.59 4.80
CA ILE A 316 2.05 14.76 3.61
C ILE A 316 2.73 13.40 3.72
N LYS A 317 3.88 13.30 4.41
CA LYS A 317 4.56 12.02 4.73
C LYS A 317 3.61 10.98 5.34
N ASN A 318 2.65 11.42 6.16
CA ASN A 318 1.69 10.54 6.81
C ASN A 318 0.57 10.05 5.88
N LEU A 319 0.48 10.61 4.68
CA LEU A 319 -0.51 10.27 3.66
C LEU A 319 0.12 9.54 2.48
N ILE A 320 1.45 9.35 2.49
CA ILE A 320 2.19 8.67 1.44
C ILE A 320 2.23 7.18 1.72
N ASP A 321 1.88 6.39 0.70
CA ASP A 321 2.17 4.98 0.59
C ASP A 321 3.31 4.79 -0.43
N TYR A 322 4.39 4.13 -0.02
CA TYR A 322 5.59 3.91 -0.83
C TYR A 322 6.30 2.60 -0.42
N VAL A 323 6.96 1.93 -1.37
CA VAL A 323 7.81 0.76 -1.08
C VAL A 323 9.23 1.06 -1.54
N ASP A 324 10.18 0.89 -0.63
CA ASP A 324 11.60 0.84 -0.92
C ASP A 324 11.99 -0.59 -1.27
N ASP A 325 12.24 -0.82 -2.56
CA ASP A 325 12.52 -2.14 -3.11
C ASP A 325 13.91 -2.67 -2.70
N GLU A 326 14.88 -1.76 -2.46
CA GLU A 326 16.26 -2.10 -2.12
C GLU A 326 16.36 -2.69 -0.72
N THR A 327 15.70 -2.03 0.22
CA THR A 327 15.66 -2.38 1.65
C THR A 327 14.48 -3.27 2.02
N ARG A 328 13.58 -3.55 1.06
CA ARG A 328 12.32 -4.30 1.26
C ARG A 328 11.50 -3.73 2.41
N CYS A 329 11.30 -2.42 2.39
CA CYS A 329 10.52 -1.72 3.41
C CYS A 329 9.34 -0.99 2.79
N VAL A 330 8.25 -0.85 3.55
CA VAL A 330 7.06 -0.11 3.14
C VAL A 330 6.85 1.09 4.07
N LEU A 331 6.64 2.26 3.48
CA LEU A 331 6.16 3.44 4.18
C LEU A 331 4.63 3.42 4.14
N ASN A 332 4.03 3.40 5.32
CA ASN A 332 2.59 3.60 5.47
C ASN A 332 2.34 4.49 6.68
N LYS A 333 1.49 5.50 6.52
CA LYS A 333 1.16 6.46 7.59
C LYS A 333 2.37 7.12 8.26
N GLY A 334 3.38 7.44 7.46
CA GLY A 334 4.60 8.09 7.92
C GLY A 334 5.50 7.19 8.78
N VAL A 335 5.19 5.90 8.88
CA VAL A 335 5.98 4.89 9.59
C VAL A 335 6.51 3.88 8.59
N TRP A 336 7.78 3.55 8.73
CA TRP A 336 8.44 2.51 7.94
C TRP A 336 8.26 1.14 8.57
N TYR A 337 8.04 0.14 7.73
CA TYR A 337 7.90 -1.23 8.15
C TYR A 337 8.68 -2.21 7.27
N HIS A 338 9.14 -3.30 7.88
CA HIS A 338 9.58 -4.51 7.20
C HIS A 338 8.38 -5.41 6.87
N TYR A 339 8.48 -6.11 5.75
CA TYR A 339 7.67 -7.31 5.51
C TYR A 339 8.05 -8.38 6.54
N ASN A 340 7.08 -8.91 7.30
CA ASN A 340 7.37 -9.97 8.27
C ASN A 340 7.72 -11.29 7.58
N ASP A 341 8.30 -12.22 8.35
CA ASP A 341 8.75 -13.51 7.83
C ASP A 341 7.61 -14.33 7.22
N ASP A 342 6.41 -14.28 7.82
CA ASP A 342 5.24 -14.97 7.27
C ASP A 342 4.90 -14.45 5.87
N TYR A 343 4.82 -13.11 5.68
CA TYR A 343 4.57 -12.50 4.38
C TYR A 343 5.61 -12.94 3.35
N GLN A 344 6.90 -12.86 3.71
CA GLN A 344 7.98 -13.19 2.79
C GLN A 344 7.91 -14.65 2.36
N LYS A 345 7.67 -15.55 3.31
CA LYS A 345 7.53 -16.98 3.04
C LYS A 345 6.37 -17.28 2.11
N TYR A 346 5.18 -16.74 2.38
CA TYR A 346 4.01 -16.94 1.51
C TYR A 346 4.26 -16.44 0.09
N LEU A 347 4.92 -15.27 -0.06
CA LEU A 347 5.26 -14.75 -1.37
C LEU A 347 6.29 -15.65 -2.08
N GLU A 348 7.33 -16.10 -1.38
CA GLU A 348 8.37 -16.96 -1.97
C GLU A 348 7.82 -18.31 -2.43
N GLU A 349 6.96 -18.93 -1.63
CA GLU A 349 6.24 -20.16 -1.99
C GLU A 349 5.39 -19.93 -3.25
N SER A 350 4.62 -18.84 -3.26
CA SER A 350 3.74 -18.52 -4.38
C SER A 350 4.51 -18.20 -5.68
N ILE A 351 5.66 -17.52 -5.60
CA ILE A 351 6.53 -17.24 -6.76
C ILE A 351 7.18 -18.52 -7.28
N SER A 352 7.51 -19.47 -6.39
CA SER A 352 8.09 -20.76 -6.78
C SER A 352 7.15 -21.62 -7.64
N GLU A 353 5.84 -21.36 -7.58
CA GLU A 353 4.84 -22.07 -8.40
C GLU A 353 4.79 -21.59 -9.86
N ILE A 354 5.39 -20.45 -10.18
CA ILE A 354 5.40 -19.91 -11.54
C ILE A 354 6.38 -20.72 -12.38
N GLU A 355 5.95 -21.14 -13.57
CA GLU A 355 6.85 -21.77 -14.53
C GLU A 355 7.85 -20.73 -15.05
N VAL A 356 9.13 -21.04 -14.96
CA VAL A 356 10.20 -20.16 -15.44
C VAL A 356 10.91 -20.81 -16.62
N VAL A 357 11.05 -20.06 -17.72
CA VAL A 357 11.72 -20.51 -18.93
C VAL A 357 12.90 -19.58 -19.23
N TYR A 358 14.07 -20.18 -19.44
CA TYR A 358 15.28 -19.53 -19.93
C TYR A 358 15.81 -20.31 -21.13
N ASN A 359 16.17 -19.57 -22.16
CA ASN A 359 16.90 -20.07 -23.32
C ASN A 359 18.02 -19.09 -23.65
N GLU A 360 19.27 -19.57 -23.65
CA GLU A 360 20.45 -18.75 -23.91
C GLU A 360 20.46 -18.11 -25.31
N ASP A 361 19.82 -18.74 -26.30
CA ASP A 361 19.66 -18.18 -27.67
C ASP A 361 18.89 -16.86 -27.68
N TYR A 362 18.14 -16.62 -26.59
CA TYR A 362 17.36 -15.41 -26.44
C TYR A 362 18.07 -14.32 -25.65
N ASP A 363 19.29 -14.54 -25.15
CA ASP A 363 20.04 -13.48 -24.52
C ASP A 363 20.37 -12.35 -25.51
N PHE A 364 20.44 -11.14 -24.96
CA PHE A 364 20.65 -9.92 -25.72
C PHE A 364 21.93 -9.24 -25.24
N SER A 365 22.49 -8.35 -26.05
CA SER A 365 23.65 -7.55 -25.64
C SER A 365 23.66 -6.23 -26.41
N ASP A 366 24.48 -5.29 -25.95
CA ASP A 366 24.70 -4.06 -26.71
C ASP A 366 25.38 -4.33 -28.06
N LEU A 367 26.16 -5.42 -28.18
CA LEU A 367 26.75 -5.86 -29.43
C LEU A 367 25.68 -6.36 -30.41
N ILE A 368 24.80 -7.27 -29.97
CA ILE A 368 23.68 -7.78 -30.80
C ILE A 368 22.80 -6.61 -31.26
N HIS A 369 22.53 -5.65 -30.37
CA HIS A 369 21.76 -4.46 -30.73
C HIS A 369 22.47 -3.63 -31.79
N GLN A 370 23.78 -3.43 -31.65
CA GLN A 370 24.57 -2.64 -32.60
C GLN A 370 24.64 -3.32 -33.97
N GLU A 371 24.83 -4.64 -34.02
CA GLU A 371 24.82 -5.44 -35.25
C GLU A 371 23.46 -5.34 -35.96
N PHE A 372 22.35 -5.45 -35.23
CA PHE A 372 21.01 -5.27 -35.78
C PHE A 372 20.81 -3.86 -36.38
N ILE A 373 21.31 -2.81 -35.71
CA ILE A 373 21.24 -1.44 -36.24
C ILE A 373 22.10 -1.29 -37.50
N ASP A 374 23.24 -1.94 -37.58
CA ASP A 374 24.11 -1.91 -38.76
C ASP A 374 23.48 -2.66 -39.96
N GLU A 375 22.78 -3.76 -39.71
CA GLU A 375 21.95 -4.45 -40.71
C GLU A 375 20.82 -3.54 -41.23
N LYS A 376 20.00 -2.98 -40.33
CA LYS A 376 18.92 -2.04 -40.72
C LYS A 376 19.45 -0.76 -41.36
N PHE A 377 20.65 -0.30 -41.02
CA PHE A 377 21.30 0.80 -41.70
C PHE A 377 21.58 0.46 -43.17
N ASN A 378 22.12 -0.73 -43.44
CA ASN A 378 22.39 -1.13 -44.83
C ASN A 378 21.11 -1.28 -45.65
N GLU A 379 20.01 -1.69 -45.03
CA GLU A 379 18.69 -1.80 -45.67
C GLU A 379 18.02 -0.44 -45.90
N GLU A 380 18.05 0.48 -44.91
CA GLU A 380 17.27 1.72 -44.94
C GLU A 380 18.06 2.97 -45.36
N LYS A 381 19.40 2.94 -45.47
CA LYS A 381 20.22 4.15 -45.72
C LYS A 381 19.86 4.95 -46.97
N GLU A 382 19.24 4.30 -47.96
CA GLU A 382 18.82 4.92 -49.22
C GLU A 382 17.40 5.53 -49.16
N ASP A 383 16.71 5.42 -48.02
CA ASP A 383 15.39 6.01 -47.84
C ASP A 383 15.41 7.52 -48.03
N ALA A 384 14.37 8.04 -48.70
CA ALA A 384 14.20 9.46 -48.96
C ALA A 384 14.31 10.35 -47.70
N LYS A 385 13.96 9.81 -46.53
CA LYS A 385 14.01 10.50 -45.23
C LYS A 385 15.44 10.77 -44.72
N PHE A 386 16.44 10.06 -45.24
CA PHE A 386 17.85 10.15 -44.82
C PHE A 386 18.76 10.87 -45.83
N VAL A 387 18.20 11.40 -46.92
CA VAL A 387 18.97 12.13 -47.93
C VAL A 387 19.71 13.32 -47.29
N GLY A 388 21.03 13.37 -47.49
CA GLY A 388 21.90 14.43 -46.95
C GLY A 388 22.28 14.26 -45.47
N TRP A 389 21.90 13.17 -44.81
CA TRP A 389 22.32 12.86 -43.46
C TRP A 389 23.65 12.10 -43.47
N THR A 390 24.46 12.31 -42.43
CA THR A 390 25.71 11.56 -42.23
C THR A 390 25.40 10.19 -41.61
N GLU A 391 26.25 9.18 -41.88
CA GLU A 391 26.09 7.84 -41.32
C GLU A 391 25.84 7.82 -39.79
N PRO A 392 26.61 8.56 -38.96
CA PRO A 392 26.35 8.60 -37.52
C PRO A 392 24.95 9.11 -37.16
N LYS A 393 24.44 10.10 -37.91
CA LYS A 393 23.12 10.68 -37.68
C LYS A 393 22.00 9.72 -38.09
N ILE A 394 22.20 8.97 -39.16
CA ILE A 394 21.26 7.92 -39.59
C ILE A 394 21.22 6.81 -38.55
N LYS A 395 22.39 6.30 -38.11
CA LYS A 395 22.47 5.25 -37.09
C LYS A 395 21.83 5.68 -35.77
N ASP A 396 22.04 6.92 -35.32
CA ASP A 396 21.39 7.44 -34.11
C ASP A 396 19.85 7.48 -34.24
N SER A 397 19.34 7.93 -35.39
CA SER A 397 17.91 7.90 -35.68
C SER A 397 17.34 6.48 -35.75
N LEU A 398 18.09 5.52 -36.32
CA LEU A 398 17.69 4.12 -36.36
C LEU A 398 17.70 3.51 -34.95
N LYS A 399 18.66 3.88 -34.11
CA LYS A 399 18.74 3.42 -32.70
C LYS A 399 17.55 3.91 -31.88
N ASN A 400 17.04 5.11 -32.16
CA ASN A 400 15.81 5.62 -31.57
C ASN A 400 14.56 4.92 -32.12
N LYS A 401 14.51 4.61 -33.42
CA LYS A 401 13.39 3.88 -34.06
C LYS A 401 13.34 2.42 -33.58
N TYR A 402 14.49 1.77 -33.48
CA TYR A 402 14.73 0.38 -33.09
C TYR A 402 15.47 0.34 -31.75
N TYR A 403 14.85 0.90 -30.72
CA TYR A 403 15.33 0.74 -29.35
C TYR A 403 15.38 -0.74 -28.96
N ALA A 404 16.10 -1.05 -27.89
CA ALA A 404 16.49 -2.42 -27.53
C ALA A 404 15.31 -3.41 -27.52
N GLU A 405 14.19 -3.07 -26.87
CA GLU A 405 13.02 -3.96 -26.82
C GLU A 405 12.43 -4.23 -28.22
N ARG A 406 12.33 -3.21 -29.07
CA ARG A 406 11.81 -3.41 -30.43
C ARG A 406 12.74 -4.25 -31.29
N ALA A 407 14.06 -3.99 -31.20
CA ALA A 407 15.05 -4.80 -31.89
C ALA A 407 15.00 -6.26 -31.43
N PHE A 408 14.83 -6.48 -30.12
CA PHE A 408 14.63 -7.80 -29.55
C PHE A 408 13.40 -8.50 -30.14
N ASN A 409 12.23 -7.85 -30.15
CA ASN A 409 10.99 -8.43 -30.70
C ASN A 409 11.14 -8.79 -32.19
N LEU A 410 11.74 -7.91 -33.00
CA LEU A 410 12.00 -8.18 -34.42
C LEU A 410 12.97 -9.35 -34.63
N LEU A 411 14.00 -9.50 -33.79
CA LEU A 411 14.90 -10.64 -33.87
C LEU A 411 14.18 -11.96 -33.57
N ARG A 412 13.25 -11.97 -32.61
CA ARG A 412 12.44 -13.15 -32.29
C ARG A 412 11.53 -13.54 -33.46
N GLU A 413 11.00 -12.56 -34.17
CA GLU A 413 10.23 -12.78 -35.40
C GLU A 413 11.09 -13.35 -36.53
N GLU A 414 12.23 -12.70 -36.82
CA GLU A 414 13.10 -13.07 -37.94
C GLU A 414 13.80 -14.43 -37.76
N LYS A 415 14.16 -14.80 -36.51
CA LYS A 415 15.04 -15.94 -36.24
C LYS A 415 14.38 -17.08 -35.48
N ASP A 416 13.31 -16.80 -34.74
CA ASP A 416 12.79 -17.72 -33.72
C ASP A 416 11.31 -18.05 -33.90
N ASP A 417 10.70 -17.74 -35.04
CA ASP A 417 9.31 -18.11 -35.39
C ASP A 417 8.26 -17.56 -34.41
N PHE A 418 8.49 -16.34 -33.91
CA PHE A 418 7.48 -15.58 -33.18
C PHE A 418 6.69 -14.70 -34.13
N GLU A 419 5.38 -14.59 -33.90
CA GLU A 419 4.58 -13.56 -34.55
C GLU A 419 4.71 -12.25 -33.78
N ASN A 420 5.03 -11.17 -34.48
CA ASN A 420 5.23 -9.85 -33.88
C ASN A 420 3.96 -9.02 -33.92
N TYR A 421 3.49 -8.63 -32.73
CA TYR A 421 2.31 -7.79 -32.55
C TYR A 421 2.67 -6.43 -31.92
N ASP A 422 3.97 -6.16 -31.72
CA ASP A 422 4.51 -4.88 -31.24
C ASP A 422 4.01 -3.74 -32.16
N ARG A 423 3.31 -2.79 -31.54
CA ARG A 423 2.64 -1.63 -32.18
C ARG A 423 1.53 -1.95 -33.18
N VAL A 424 1.03 -3.19 -33.23
CA VAL A 424 -0.25 -3.50 -33.89
C VAL A 424 -1.36 -2.92 -33.02
N THR A 425 -1.72 -1.68 -33.30
CA THR A 425 -2.72 -0.95 -32.54
C THR A 425 -4.10 -1.17 -33.13
N ASN A 426 -4.98 -1.80 -32.38
CA ASN A 426 -6.40 -1.81 -32.71
C ASN A 426 -7.07 -0.60 -32.04
N SER A 427 -7.98 0.06 -32.77
CA SER A 427 -8.75 1.18 -32.23
C SER A 427 -10.01 0.66 -31.54
N TYR A 428 -10.13 0.87 -30.24
CA TYR A 428 -11.39 0.68 -29.52
C TYR A 428 -11.74 1.94 -28.75
N GLY A 429 -12.92 2.51 -29.01
CA GLY A 429 -13.36 3.77 -28.37
C GLY A 429 -12.49 5.00 -28.67
N GLY A 430 -11.67 4.98 -29.73
CA GLY A 430 -10.76 6.08 -30.09
C GLY A 430 -9.37 6.00 -29.46
N ALA A 431 -9.08 5.01 -28.62
CA ALA A 431 -7.74 4.73 -28.11
C ALA A 431 -7.03 3.67 -28.97
N GLN A 432 -5.75 3.89 -29.28
CA GLN A 432 -4.88 2.88 -29.89
C GLN A 432 -4.36 1.95 -28.78
N ILE A 433 -4.67 0.65 -28.88
CA ILE A 433 -4.28 -0.33 -27.85
C ILE A 433 -3.45 -1.43 -28.49
N GLU A 434 -2.29 -1.68 -27.89
CA GLU A 434 -1.36 -2.79 -28.18
C GLU A 434 -1.68 -3.96 -27.23
N LEU A 435 -1.95 -5.15 -27.79
CA LEU A 435 -2.49 -6.28 -27.01
C LEU A 435 -1.45 -7.31 -26.63
N MET A 436 -0.36 -7.44 -27.37
CA MET A 436 0.77 -8.29 -27.00
C MET A 436 1.97 -7.85 -27.81
N ASP A 437 3.16 -8.12 -27.30
CA ASP A 437 4.38 -7.79 -28.04
C ASP A 437 4.71 -8.92 -29.02
N LEU A 438 4.62 -10.17 -28.54
CA LEU A 438 4.88 -11.37 -29.34
C LEU A 438 3.81 -12.44 -29.09
N TYR A 439 3.67 -13.34 -30.05
CA TYR A 439 2.83 -14.53 -29.93
C TYR A 439 3.54 -15.75 -30.52
N LYS A 440 3.44 -16.89 -29.82
CA LYS A 440 3.93 -18.17 -30.33
C LYS A 440 3.26 -19.34 -29.62
N GLY A 441 2.81 -20.34 -30.39
CA GLY A 441 2.31 -21.60 -29.82
C GLY A 441 1.23 -21.43 -28.75
N GLU A 442 0.18 -20.65 -29.03
CA GLU A 442 -0.91 -20.33 -28.09
C GLU A 442 -0.44 -19.62 -26.81
N THR A 443 0.70 -18.93 -26.88
CA THR A 443 1.26 -18.12 -25.78
C THR A 443 1.33 -16.67 -26.18
N MET A 444 0.74 -15.81 -25.35
CA MET A 444 0.79 -14.35 -25.48
C MET A 444 1.93 -13.79 -24.64
N TYR A 445 2.79 -12.94 -25.21
CA TYR A 445 3.96 -12.40 -24.52
C TYR A 445 3.88 -10.89 -24.31
N ALA A 446 4.19 -10.44 -23.11
CA ALA A 446 4.56 -9.06 -22.80
C ALA A 446 6.05 -9.00 -22.43
N VAL A 447 6.84 -8.23 -23.17
CA VAL A 447 8.30 -8.22 -23.15
C VAL A 447 8.80 -6.91 -22.56
N LYS A 448 9.76 -7.00 -21.63
CA LYS A 448 10.44 -5.81 -21.11
C LYS A 448 11.91 -6.05 -20.83
N ILE A 449 12.75 -5.11 -21.26
CA ILE A 449 14.18 -5.08 -20.92
C ILE A 449 14.42 -4.02 -19.83
N GLY A 450 15.02 -4.40 -18.70
CA GLY A 450 15.19 -3.47 -17.59
C GLY A 450 16.16 -3.94 -16.50
N SER A 451 16.59 -2.99 -15.67
CA SER A 451 17.39 -3.23 -14.45
C SER A 451 16.61 -2.99 -13.15
N ALA A 452 15.56 -2.17 -13.20
CA ALA A 452 14.77 -1.78 -12.04
C ALA A 452 13.40 -2.47 -12.03
N SER A 453 12.90 -2.79 -10.84
CA SER A 453 11.57 -3.39 -10.65
C SER A 453 10.46 -2.53 -11.25
N SER A 454 10.52 -1.21 -11.03
CA SER A 454 9.64 -0.22 -11.64
C SER A 454 9.47 -0.40 -13.15
N THR A 455 10.59 -0.53 -13.88
CA THR A 455 10.59 -0.71 -15.34
C THR A 455 10.01 -2.07 -15.73
N LEU A 456 10.39 -3.14 -15.02
CA LEU A 456 9.96 -4.51 -15.34
C LEU A 456 8.47 -4.75 -15.02
N CYS A 457 7.92 -4.05 -14.02
CA CYS A 457 6.50 -4.10 -13.68
C CYS A 457 5.57 -3.70 -14.84
N TYR A 458 6.07 -2.90 -15.80
CA TYR A 458 5.29 -2.52 -16.99
C TYR A 458 4.86 -3.72 -17.83
N ALA A 459 5.70 -4.75 -18.02
CA ALA A 459 5.29 -5.94 -18.77
C ALA A 459 4.19 -6.71 -18.04
N VAL A 460 4.22 -6.74 -16.70
CA VAL A 460 3.17 -7.36 -15.90
C VAL A 460 1.84 -6.61 -16.08
N ASP A 461 1.88 -5.28 -15.99
CA ASP A 461 0.69 -4.44 -16.17
C ASP A 461 0.11 -4.52 -17.58
N GLN A 462 0.98 -4.53 -18.59
CA GLN A 462 0.61 -4.71 -20.00
C GLN A 462 -0.06 -6.08 -20.17
N SER A 463 0.54 -7.15 -19.65
CA SER A 463 -0.02 -8.51 -19.70
C SER A 463 -1.42 -8.59 -19.08
N ILE A 464 -1.65 -7.98 -17.90
CA ILE A 464 -2.98 -7.93 -17.27
C ILE A 464 -3.99 -7.17 -18.14
N SER A 465 -3.58 -6.00 -18.65
CA SER A 465 -4.44 -5.13 -19.46
C SER A 465 -4.88 -5.84 -20.74
N SER A 466 -3.92 -6.46 -21.42
CA SER A 466 -4.12 -7.30 -22.60
C SER A 466 -5.04 -8.48 -22.35
N LEU A 467 -4.82 -9.20 -21.24
CA LEU A 467 -5.64 -10.35 -20.88
C LEU A 467 -7.10 -9.96 -20.61
N LYS A 468 -7.34 -8.83 -19.94
CA LYS A 468 -8.71 -8.29 -19.74
C LYS A 468 -9.38 -7.99 -21.08
N MET A 469 -8.67 -7.33 -22.00
CA MET A 469 -9.21 -7.01 -23.33
C MET A 469 -9.51 -8.27 -24.16
N TYR A 470 -8.63 -9.28 -24.08
CA TYR A 470 -8.83 -10.59 -24.71
C TYR A 470 -10.10 -11.26 -24.20
N LYS A 471 -10.28 -11.34 -22.88
CA LYS A 471 -11.46 -11.97 -22.24
C LYS A 471 -12.78 -11.33 -22.69
N HIS A 472 -12.80 -10.02 -22.90
CA HIS A 472 -14.00 -9.30 -23.32
C HIS A 472 -14.34 -9.44 -24.81
N ASN A 473 -13.59 -10.24 -25.58
CA ASN A 473 -13.73 -10.40 -27.04
C ASN A 473 -13.84 -9.05 -27.75
N THR A 474 -13.09 -8.07 -27.24
CA THR A 474 -13.24 -6.67 -27.63
C THR A 474 -12.75 -6.42 -29.07
N LEU A 475 -12.09 -7.41 -29.69
CA LEU A 475 -11.43 -7.33 -30.99
C LEU A 475 -11.61 -8.63 -31.77
N ASP A 476 -11.99 -8.50 -33.04
CA ASP A 476 -12.17 -9.62 -33.96
C ASP A 476 -10.82 -10.21 -34.41
N GLY A 477 -10.75 -11.54 -34.55
CA GLY A 477 -9.60 -12.22 -35.17
C GLY A 477 -8.44 -12.58 -34.25
N MET A 478 -8.63 -12.53 -32.92
CA MET A 478 -7.57 -12.89 -31.97
C MET A 478 -7.23 -14.39 -31.97
N PRO A 479 -5.93 -14.76 -31.89
CA PRO A 479 -5.54 -16.16 -31.81
C PRO A 479 -5.95 -16.79 -30.48
N ALA A 480 -6.09 -18.12 -30.46
CA ALA A 480 -6.37 -18.86 -29.23
C ALA A 480 -5.15 -18.81 -28.29
N ILE A 481 -5.40 -18.64 -26.99
CA ILE A 481 -4.34 -18.65 -25.97
C ILE A 481 -4.61 -19.76 -24.94
N LYS A 482 -3.53 -20.44 -24.54
CA LYS A 482 -3.50 -21.32 -23.35
C LYS A 482 -2.57 -20.78 -22.28
N ASN A 483 -1.54 -20.04 -22.70
CA ASN A 483 -0.53 -19.50 -21.80
C ASN A 483 -0.45 -17.98 -21.93
N VAL A 484 -0.15 -17.33 -20.81
CA VAL A 484 0.15 -15.90 -20.75
C VAL A 484 1.55 -15.77 -20.18
N ALA A 485 2.42 -15.12 -20.93
CA ALA A 485 3.82 -15.00 -20.61
C ALA A 485 4.23 -13.54 -20.35
N VAL A 486 5.00 -13.36 -19.28
CA VAL A 486 5.77 -12.13 -19.05
C VAL A 486 7.23 -12.46 -19.32
N TRP A 487 7.86 -11.74 -20.24
CA TRP A 487 9.24 -11.93 -20.63
C TRP A 487 10.12 -10.79 -20.14
N LEU A 488 10.95 -11.09 -19.15
CA LEU A 488 11.85 -10.12 -18.52
C LEU A 488 13.28 -10.37 -18.98
N VAL A 489 13.83 -9.41 -19.71
CA VAL A 489 15.25 -9.41 -20.08
C VAL A 489 16.00 -8.51 -19.10
N LEU A 490 16.75 -9.14 -18.21
CA LEU A 490 17.35 -8.50 -17.05
C LEU A 490 18.73 -7.93 -17.40
N LYS A 491 18.95 -6.65 -17.14
CA LYS A 491 20.27 -5.98 -17.26
C LYS A 491 21.13 -6.26 -16.03
N ARG A 492 21.52 -7.52 -15.83
CA ARG A 492 22.33 -7.96 -14.69
C ARG A 492 22.96 -9.32 -14.96
N LYS A 493 23.82 -9.75 -14.03
CA LYS A 493 24.37 -11.11 -14.02
C LYS A 493 23.25 -12.16 -13.89
N PRO A 494 23.42 -13.35 -14.51
CA PRO A 494 22.47 -14.43 -14.41
C PRO A 494 22.08 -14.79 -12.98
N LEU A 495 20.80 -15.10 -12.79
CA LEU A 495 20.29 -15.57 -11.50
C LEU A 495 20.79 -17.01 -11.23
N PRO A 496 20.95 -17.39 -9.96
CA PRO A 496 21.16 -18.79 -9.59
C PRO A 496 20.01 -19.66 -10.12
N LEU A 497 20.35 -20.86 -10.58
CA LEU A 497 19.37 -21.83 -11.09
C LEU A 497 18.66 -22.55 -9.93
N ASN A 498 17.41 -22.94 -10.17
CA ASN A 498 16.63 -23.81 -9.30
C ASN A 498 16.92 -25.29 -9.59
N GLU A 499 16.26 -26.19 -8.86
CA GLU A 499 16.40 -27.65 -9.03
C GLU A 499 16.05 -28.16 -10.44
N LYS A 500 15.28 -27.38 -11.21
CA LYS A 500 14.89 -27.68 -12.60
C LYS A 500 15.86 -27.09 -13.63
N GLY A 501 16.98 -26.50 -13.19
CA GLY A 501 17.95 -25.85 -14.09
C GLY A 501 17.49 -24.52 -14.69
N GLN A 502 16.41 -23.94 -14.15
CA GLN A 502 15.83 -22.67 -14.62
C GLN A 502 16.18 -21.54 -13.63
N PRO A 503 16.24 -20.26 -14.05
CA PRO A 503 16.47 -19.15 -13.14
C PRO A 503 15.50 -19.13 -11.96
N ASN A 504 16.02 -19.01 -10.74
CA ASN A 504 15.19 -18.92 -9.55
C ASN A 504 14.75 -17.46 -9.30
N LEU A 505 13.48 -17.16 -9.57
CA LEU A 505 12.89 -15.83 -9.39
C LEU A 505 12.98 -15.31 -7.95
N ASN A 506 13.02 -16.17 -6.93
CA ASN A 506 13.12 -15.72 -5.54
C ASN A 506 14.45 -15.00 -5.24
N ASN A 507 15.50 -15.27 -6.04
CA ASN A 507 16.77 -14.56 -5.96
C ASN A 507 16.74 -13.15 -6.57
N LEU A 508 15.61 -12.72 -7.15
CA LEU A 508 15.39 -11.33 -7.51
C LEU A 508 15.16 -10.51 -6.22
N ASN A 509 16.08 -9.60 -5.94
CA ASN A 509 15.91 -8.58 -4.90
C ASN A 509 15.00 -7.45 -5.40
N MET A 510 13.78 -7.81 -5.78
CA MET A 510 12.76 -6.93 -6.34
C MET A 510 11.39 -7.30 -5.75
N ILE A 511 11.14 -6.90 -4.51
CA ILE A 511 9.89 -7.24 -3.80
C ILE A 511 8.67 -6.68 -4.53
N MET A 512 8.79 -5.49 -5.14
CA MET A 512 7.71 -4.88 -5.91
C MET A 512 7.33 -5.74 -7.12
N LEU A 513 8.32 -6.20 -7.89
CA LEU A 513 8.09 -7.06 -9.05
C LEU A 513 7.51 -8.41 -8.63
N LYS A 514 8.01 -9.00 -7.54
CA LYS A 514 7.48 -10.26 -7.00
C LYS A 514 6.00 -10.13 -6.61
N ASN A 515 5.61 -9.09 -5.88
CA ASN A 515 4.21 -8.85 -5.55
C ASN A 515 3.33 -8.75 -6.81
N ARG A 516 3.81 -8.07 -7.86
CA ARG A 516 3.05 -7.96 -9.11
C ARG A 516 2.95 -9.27 -9.88
N LEU A 517 4.02 -10.05 -9.95
CA LEU A 517 4.02 -11.37 -10.58
C LEU A 517 3.08 -12.33 -9.85
N ASP A 518 3.06 -12.29 -8.52
CA ASP A 518 2.15 -13.08 -7.69
C ASP A 518 0.68 -12.77 -8.02
N SER A 519 0.31 -11.49 -8.03
CA SER A 519 -1.05 -11.08 -8.38
C SER A 519 -1.41 -11.40 -9.84
N TRP A 520 -0.48 -11.16 -10.77
CA TRP A 520 -0.65 -11.52 -12.18
C TRP A 520 -0.87 -13.01 -12.36
N LYS A 521 -0.09 -13.87 -11.69
CA LYS A 521 -0.26 -15.32 -11.68
C LYS A 521 -1.69 -15.71 -11.30
N LYS A 522 -2.23 -15.11 -10.23
CA LYS A 522 -3.59 -15.35 -9.75
C LYS A 522 -4.63 -14.94 -10.79
N GLU A 523 -4.50 -13.73 -11.35
CA GLU A 523 -5.40 -13.22 -12.40
C GLU A 523 -5.42 -14.10 -13.66
N VAL A 524 -4.25 -14.58 -14.10
CA VAL A 524 -4.14 -15.50 -15.25
C VAL A 524 -4.83 -16.84 -14.95
N ARG A 525 -4.57 -17.42 -13.77
CA ARG A 525 -5.19 -18.69 -13.33
C ARG A 525 -6.69 -18.59 -13.14
N LEU A 526 -7.21 -17.46 -12.65
CA LEU A 526 -8.65 -17.21 -12.51
C LEU A 526 -9.39 -17.25 -13.85
N GLN A 527 -8.67 -17.08 -14.97
CA GLN A 527 -9.21 -17.21 -16.32
C GLN A 527 -9.00 -18.60 -16.94
N GLY A 528 -8.44 -19.55 -16.19
CA GLY A 528 -8.17 -20.90 -16.66
C GLY A 528 -6.95 -21.02 -17.59
N LEU A 529 -6.06 -20.02 -17.57
CA LEU A 529 -4.83 -19.97 -18.38
C LEU A 529 -3.59 -20.25 -17.53
N ASN A 530 -2.47 -20.57 -18.19
CA ASN A 530 -1.21 -20.85 -17.50
C ASN A 530 -0.29 -19.62 -17.48
N PRO A 531 0.14 -19.15 -16.29
CA PRO A 531 1.14 -18.08 -16.18
C PRO A 531 2.56 -18.64 -16.33
N ILE A 532 3.35 -18.04 -17.23
CA ILE A 532 4.75 -18.42 -17.50
C ILE A 532 5.65 -17.17 -17.46
N VAL A 533 6.79 -17.24 -16.78
CA VAL A 533 7.78 -16.15 -16.80
C VAL A 533 8.98 -16.57 -17.62
N TYR A 534 9.28 -15.82 -18.67
CA TYR A 534 10.52 -15.96 -19.42
C TYR A 534 11.56 -15.02 -18.81
N ILE A 535 12.75 -15.55 -18.53
CA ILE A 535 13.90 -14.77 -18.07
C ILE A 535 14.99 -14.89 -19.10
N ASN A 536 15.55 -13.76 -19.51
CA ASN A 536 16.78 -13.66 -20.30
C ASN A 536 17.65 -12.54 -19.77
N TYR A 537 18.87 -12.41 -20.29
CA TYR A 537 19.84 -11.44 -19.82
C TYR A 537 20.27 -10.51 -20.94
N LYS A 538 20.47 -9.24 -20.58
CA LYS A 538 21.20 -8.29 -21.41
C LYS A 538 22.61 -8.13 -20.82
N LEU A 539 23.58 -8.83 -21.41
CA LEU A 539 24.96 -8.96 -20.91
C LEU A 539 25.94 -7.96 -21.54
#